data_AF-A0A9P8C6C0-F1
#
_entry.id   AF-A0A9P8C6C0-F1
#
_cell.length_a   1.000
_cell.length_b   1.000
_cell.length_c   1.000
_cell.angle_alpha   90.00
_cell.angle_beta   90.00
_cell.angle_gamma   90.00
#
_symmetry.space_group_name_H-M   'P 1'
#
loop_
_entity.id
_entity.type
_entity.pdbx_description
1 polymer ?
#
loop_
_entity_poly.entity_id
_entity_poly.type
_entity_poly.pdbx_seq_one_letter_code
_entity_poly.pdbx_strand_id
1 'polypeptide(L)'
;MFHRLQSSLPKDPVFPKDLKELGYFIDKKDEIKSIENPKAYYKFFKTKNDRTNCMQQEAFNECVRKIVLERLERLTMERLLLPFDAQVTDPSVLTLVSRNIVQQKRVIILFYEHTQDLGIFAYRIIGGKGGINQGSAVDFVNHILYHKVPQLTQPASIILANMGQLRWSRKYKKAMTQVSWLALPRSSAVEQPFRMDEIHNTIPGNRNGAEHVNYIFNEVVEQYCPKDATIQVIGVSDGATKFFEFLDDFRNFQKWASRISAFAAVAPINDAGDIRTENFKSWLANRGRAYVMSHQNSGLCLAGPEGGKRSPSHGCPTFSLGEAYYTELLFPKGYKVILDWLDQVSHIPGYVNPTIERSETCSAESDCEDGSVERGWDIDFENQWLSPTEVEKLGTAKDNEKPGEVDTKIEALTLTEKETAEKIKEKYTTLDPKDTKTTAVVDKSLEIEQESIDRLKRVAKTTGNITLLADDLAIDSDIKSKLRAVDVHRTAATKAKDDSGVNTSNSFEMFKESAMEIWKEMQQNRTEINASGDNAVDAEAIVAAAASLVKLSFGEPGAEMSFGGTETTNGKQQPALDEEKST
;
A
#
# COMPACT_ATOMS: atom_id res chain seq x y z
N MET A 1 -3.79 58.15 -5.92
CA MET A 1 -3.74 56.68 -5.92
C MET A 1 -5.05 56.19 -5.29
N PHE A 2 -5.85 55.37 -5.98
CA PHE A 2 -7.13 54.91 -5.45
C PHE A 2 -6.90 53.79 -4.43
N HIS A 3 -7.29 54.01 -3.17
CA HIS A 3 -7.30 52.97 -2.15
C HIS A 3 -8.66 52.26 -2.16
N ARG A 4 -8.66 50.95 -2.36
CA ARG A 4 -9.87 50.14 -2.18
C ARG A 4 -10.17 50.04 -0.68
N LEU A 5 -11.44 50.17 -0.31
CA LEU A 5 -11.89 49.91 1.06
C LEU A 5 -11.73 48.42 1.37
N GLN A 6 -11.38 48.07 2.61
CA GLN A 6 -11.20 46.67 3.01
C GLN A 6 -12.45 45.81 2.71
N SER A 7 -13.64 46.39 2.89
CA SER A 7 -14.93 45.76 2.59
C SER A 7 -15.17 45.48 1.10
N SER A 8 -14.44 46.16 0.22
CA SER A 8 -14.53 46.00 -1.24
C SER A 8 -13.50 45.00 -1.79
N LEU A 9 -12.63 44.45 -0.95
CA LEU A 9 -11.67 43.44 -1.36
C LEU A 9 -12.37 42.07 -1.52
N PRO A 10 -11.93 41.24 -2.49
CA PRO A 10 -12.50 39.92 -2.68
C PRO A 10 -12.30 39.07 -1.43
N LYS A 11 -13.34 38.32 -1.02
CA LYS A 11 -13.24 37.39 0.10
C LYS A 11 -12.26 36.26 -0.21
N ASP A 12 -11.57 35.78 0.81
CA ASP A 12 -10.71 34.61 0.67
C ASP A 12 -11.58 33.36 0.39
N PRO A 13 -11.25 32.53 -0.62
CA PRO A 13 -12.05 31.37 -0.96
C PRO A 13 -11.97 30.31 0.14
N VAL A 14 -13.10 29.67 0.41
CA VAL A 14 -13.24 28.61 1.41
C VAL A 14 -13.70 27.35 0.71
N PHE A 15 -13.02 26.24 1.00
CA PHE A 15 -13.34 24.93 0.45
C PHE A 15 -13.65 23.95 1.58
N PRO A 16 -14.58 23.00 1.36
CA PRO A 16 -14.86 21.95 2.32
C PRO A 16 -13.63 21.04 2.49
N LYS A 17 -13.49 20.47 3.69
CA LYS A 17 -12.38 19.56 4.05
C LYS A 17 -12.86 18.12 4.09
N ASP A 18 -13.71 17.79 3.11
CA ASP A 18 -14.24 16.46 2.85
C ASP A 18 -14.07 16.17 1.36
N LEU A 19 -13.61 14.96 1.03
CA LEU A 19 -13.26 14.61 -0.35
C LEU A 19 -14.50 14.58 -1.25
N LYS A 20 -15.65 14.12 -0.74
CA LYS A 20 -16.91 14.04 -1.46
C LYS A 20 -17.47 15.43 -1.70
N GLU A 21 -17.44 16.30 -0.69
CA GLU A 21 -17.85 17.70 -0.82
C GLU A 21 -16.95 18.50 -1.78
N LEU A 22 -15.67 18.12 -1.92
CA LEU A 22 -14.76 18.68 -2.93
C LEU A 22 -15.05 18.18 -4.36
N GLY A 23 -16.00 17.26 -4.51
CA GLY A 23 -16.40 16.67 -5.78
C GLY A 23 -15.57 15.45 -6.19
N TYR A 24 -14.97 14.73 -5.23
CA TYR A 24 -14.12 13.58 -5.49
C TYR A 24 -14.54 12.33 -4.70
N PHE A 25 -14.19 11.16 -5.20
CA PHE A 25 -14.33 9.89 -4.48
C PHE A 25 -13.12 9.01 -4.73
N ILE A 26 -12.89 8.03 -3.85
CA ILE A 26 -11.85 7.01 -4.04
C ILE A 26 -12.49 5.80 -4.71
N ASP A 27 -11.96 5.38 -5.84
CA ASP A 27 -12.46 4.21 -6.56
C ASP A 27 -11.89 2.88 -6.00
N LYS A 28 -12.25 1.76 -6.64
CA LYS A 28 -11.79 0.43 -6.24
C LYS A 28 -10.29 0.19 -6.48
N LYS A 29 -9.63 1.05 -7.26
CA LYS A 29 -8.18 1.00 -7.56
C LYS A 29 -7.38 1.94 -6.66
N ASP A 30 -8.02 2.50 -5.64
CA ASP A 30 -7.44 3.49 -4.74
C ASP A 30 -7.12 4.85 -5.39
N GLU A 31 -7.67 5.11 -6.58
CA GLU A 31 -7.47 6.35 -7.31
C GLU A 31 -8.54 7.37 -6.93
N ILE A 32 -8.13 8.63 -6.75
CA ILE A 32 -9.08 9.72 -6.49
C ILE A 32 -9.63 10.23 -7.83
N LYS A 33 -10.95 10.09 -8.02
CA LYS A 33 -11.66 10.46 -9.24
C LYS A 33 -12.69 11.56 -8.98
N SER A 34 -12.97 12.37 -9.99
CA SER A 34 -14.06 13.34 -9.94
C SER A 34 -15.43 12.64 -9.93
N ILE A 35 -16.33 13.11 -9.08
CA ILE A 35 -17.73 12.65 -9.04
C ILE A 35 -18.47 13.05 -10.32
N GLU A 36 -18.20 14.26 -10.84
CA GLU A 36 -18.82 14.77 -12.07
C GLU A 36 -18.35 13.99 -13.30
N ASN A 37 -17.07 13.60 -13.34
CA ASN A 37 -16.50 12.79 -14.40
C ASN A 37 -15.56 11.72 -13.82
N PRO A 38 -16.05 10.48 -13.60
CA PRO A 38 -15.27 9.40 -13.02
C PRO A 38 -13.99 9.00 -13.78
N LYS A 39 -13.82 9.46 -15.04
CA LYS A 39 -12.57 9.26 -15.80
C LYS A 39 -11.50 10.30 -15.47
N ALA A 40 -11.89 11.43 -14.88
CA ALA A 40 -11.00 12.54 -14.58
C ALA A 40 -10.37 12.41 -13.18
N TYR A 41 -9.10 12.79 -13.12
CA TYR A 41 -8.27 12.87 -11.93
C TYR A 41 -8.46 14.21 -11.19
N TYR A 42 -7.66 14.43 -10.14
CA TYR A 42 -7.60 15.73 -9.47
C TYR A 42 -7.26 16.85 -10.47
N LYS A 43 -7.95 17.99 -10.34
CA LYS A 43 -7.77 19.16 -11.20
C LYS A 43 -7.38 20.36 -10.34
N PHE A 44 -6.13 20.79 -10.48
CA PHE A 44 -5.60 21.97 -9.78
C PHE A 44 -6.20 23.27 -10.33
N PHE A 45 -6.12 23.48 -11.65
CA PHE A 45 -6.62 24.69 -12.30
C PHE A 45 -8.13 24.64 -12.52
N LYS A 46 -8.92 24.88 -11.47
CA LYS A 46 -10.37 25.10 -11.60
C LYS A 46 -10.70 26.52 -12.03
N THR A 47 -9.85 27.49 -11.68
CA THR A 47 -10.00 28.90 -12.03
C THR A 47 -8.67 29.49 -12.53
N LYS A 48 -8.70 30.72 -13.05
CA LYS A 48 -7.48 31.50 -13.35
C LYS A 48 -6.90 32.22 -12.12
N ASN A 49 -7.50 32.04 -10.94
CA ASN A 49 -7.05 32.68 -9.72
C ASN A 49 -6.22 31.69 -8.90
N ASP A 50 -4.93 31.98 -8.76
CA ASP A 50 -3.99 31.08 -8.08
C ASP A 50 -4.35 30.88 -6.61
N ARG A 51 -4.79 31.94 -5.92
CA ARG A 51 -5.23 31.83 -4.53
C ARG A 51 -6.37 30.83 -4.37
N THR A 52 -7.36 30.88 -5.25
CA THR A 52 -8.48 29.91 -5.27
C THR A 52 -7.98 28.48 -5.52
N ASN A 53 -7.09 28.29 -6.49
CA ASN A 53 -6.55 26.97 -6.82
C ASN A 53 -5.70 26.42 -5.65
N CYS A 54 -4.88 27.24 -5.00
CA CYS A 54 -4.09 26.86 -3.83
C CYS A 54 -4.97 26.52 -2.61
N MET A 55 -6.03 27.28 -2.35
CA MET A 55 -6.95 26.99 -1.24
C MET A 55 -7.71 25.68 -1.46
N GLN A 56 -8.09 25.38 -2.69
CA GLN A 56 -8.67 24.09 -3.05
C GLN A 56 -7.66 22.96 -2.88
N GLN A 57 -6.42 23.15 -3.34
CA GLN A 57 -5.36 22.16 -3.20
C GLN A 57 -5.08 21.85 -1.73
N GLU A 58 -5.00 22.85 -0.86
CA GLU A 58 -4.78 22.63 0.57
C GLU A 58 -5.94 21.87 1.20
N ALA A 59 -7.19 22.17 0.83
CA ALA A 59 -8.35 21.42 1.31
C ALA A 59 -8.30 19.94 0.86
N PHE A 60 -7.92 19.70 -0.40
CA PHE A 60 -7.71 18.35 -0.94
C PHE A 60 -6.57 17.62 -0.20
N ASN A 61 -5.42 18.27 -0.05
CA ASN A 61 -4.25 17.73 0.64
C ASN A 61 -4.57 17.41 2.11
N GLU A 62 -5.39 18.22 2.79
CA GLU A 62 -5.84 17.93 4.15
C GLU A 62 -6.68 16.65 4.23
N CYS A 63 -7.59 16.43 3.28
CA CYS A 63 -8.35 15.17 3.20
C CYS A 63 -7.41 13.97 3.01
N VAL A 64 -6.48 14.08 2.07
CA VAL A 64 -5.49 13.02 1.78
C VAL A 64 -4.65 12.69 3.01
N ARG A 65 -4.14 13.71 3.73
CA ARG A 65 -3.33 13.51 4.94
C ARG A 65 -4.06 12.70 6.01
N LYS A 66 -5.35 12.99 6.24
CA LYS A 66 -6.17 12.22 7.19
C LYS A 66 -6.28 10.76 6.77
N ILE A 67 -6.58 10.51 5.50
CA ILE A 67 -6.74 9.15 4.96
C ILE A 67 -5.43 8.37 5.04
N VAL A 68 -4.30 8.98 4.68
CA VAL A 68 -2.98 8.36 4.76
C VAL A 68 -2.61 8.05 6.21
N LEU A 69 -2.82 8.99 7.13
CA LEU A 69 -2.54 8.78 8.55
C LEU A 69 -3.36 7.62 9.12
N GLU A 70 -4.67 7.57 8.85
CA GLU A 70 -5.54 6.46 9.27
C GLU A 70 -5.14 5.10 8.69
N ARG A 71 -4.59 5.08 7.47
CA ARG A 71 -4.08 3.86 6.84
C ARG A 71 -2.77 3.41 7.47
N LEU A 72 -1.85 4.33 7.76
CA LEU A 72 -0.60 4.03 8.44
C LEU A 72 -0.84 3.51 9.87
N GLU A 73 -1.83 4.06 10.58
CA GLU A 73 -2.23 3.55 11.90
C GLU A 73 -2.77 2.12 11.85
N ARG A 74 -3.55 1.79 10.81
CA ARG A 74 -4.00 0.41 10.55
C ARG A 74 -2.85 -0.54 10.25
N LEU A 75 -1.72 -0.04 9.75
CA LEU A 75 -0.46 -0.79 9.60
C LEU A 75 0.40 -0.78 10.88
N THR A 76 -0.20 -0.52 12.05
CA THR A 76 0.46 -0.53 13.37
C THR A 76 1.56 0.53 13.54
N MET A 77 1.47 1.64 12.79
CA MET A 77 2.28 2.83 13.05
C MET A 77 1.67 3.65 14.19
N GLU A 78 2.52 4.11 15.11
CA GLU A 78 2.16 4.92 16.26
C GLU A 78 2.64 6.36 16.11
N ARG A 79 1.83 7.26 16.64
CA ARG A 79 2.07 8.71 16.63
C ARG A 79 3.03 9.08 17.74
N LEU A 80 4.10 9.77 17.39
CA LEU A 80 5.09 10.30 18.31
C LEU A 80 5.15 11.82 18.17
N LEU A 81 4.76 12.54 19.23
CA LEU A 81 4.81 14.00 19.24
C LEU A 81 6.17 14.45 19.75
N LEU A 82 6.86 15.30 18.97
CA LEU A 82 8.19 15.81 19.28
C LEU A 82 8.15 17.33 19.46
N PRO A 83 8.81 17.90 20.48
CA PRO A 83 9.57 17.19 21.52
C PRO A 83 8.66 16.39 22.46
N PHE A 84 9.22 15.41 23.19
CA PHE A 84 8.45 14.40 23.93
C PHE A 84 7.59 14.95 25.07
N ASP A 85 7.97 16.09 25.61
CA ASP A 85 7.27 16.80 26.69
C ASP A 85 6.13 17.69 26.17
N ALA A 86 6.04 17.90 24.85
CA ALA A 86 5.02 18.73 24.25
C ALA A 86 3.61 18.13 24.40
N GLN A 87 2.66 18.97 24.78
CA GLN A 87 1.24 18.64 24.66
C GLN A 87 0.76 18.86 23.22
N VAL A 88 -0.41 18.33 22.88
CA VAL A 88 -1.03 18.47 21.55
C VAL A 88 -1.21 19.93 21.13
N THR A 89 -1.32 20.85 22.08
CA THR A 89 -1.46 22.30 21.84
C THR A 89 -0.14 23.08 21.82
N ASP A 90 0.96 22.42 22.16
CA ASP A 90 2.29 23.01 22.25
C ASP A 90 3.04 22.87 20.92
N PRO A 91 4.03 23.73 20.64
CA PRO A 91 4.85 23.62 19.45
C PRO A 91 5.45 22.23 19.31
N SER A 92 4.97 21.50 18.31
CA SER A 92 5.31 20.09 18.15
C SER A 92 5.17 19.60 16.71
N VAL A 93 5.98 18.59 16.36
CA VAL A 93 5.94 17.88 15.07
C VAL A 93 5.60 16.41 15.31
N LEU A 94 4.74 15.86 14.45
CA LEU A 94 4.36 14.46 14.49
C LEU A 94 5.35 13.61 13.68
N THR A 95 5.87 12.56 14.29
CA THR A 95 6.65 11.47 13.67
C THR A 95 5.86 10.17 13.81
N LEU A 96 6.03 9.23 12.88
CA LEU A 96 5.42 7.89 12.99
C LEU A 96 6.49 6.83 13.21
N VAL A 97 6.23 5.90 14.12
CA VAL A 97 7.12 4.76 14.42
C VAL A 97 6.34 3.45 14.42
N SER A 98 6.95 2.32 14.05
CA SER A 98 6.29 1.02 14.22
C SER A 98 6.06 0.70 15.70
N ARG A 99 4.87 0.21 16.07
CA ARG A 99 4.51 -0.14 17.45
C ARG A 99 5.52 -1.06 18.14
N ASN A 100 6.11 -1.99 17.40
CA ASN A 100 7.03 -3.01 17.92
C ASN A 100 8.51 -2.61 17.82
N ILE A 101 8.85 -1.34 17.55
CA ILE A 101 10.22 -0.88 17.32
C ILE A 101 11.19 -1.24 18.45
N VAL A 102 10.71 -1.22 19.70
CA VAL A 102 11.49 -1.56 20.91
C VAL A 102 11.93 -3.03 20.99
N GLN A 103 11.42 -3.90 20.12
CA GLN A 103 11.77 -5.32 20.03
C GLN A 103 12.56 -5.64 18.74
N GLN A 104 12.66 -4.70 17.81
CA GLN A 104 13.25 -4.96 16.49
C GLN A 104 14.75 -4.69 16.49
N LYS A 105 15.51 -5.65 15.95
CA LYS A 105 16.97 -5.53 15.76
C LYS A 105 17.37 -4.80 14.48
N ARG A 106 16.40 -4.50 13.62
CA ARG A 106 16.58 -3.77 12.37
C ARG A 106 15.55 -2.65 12.29
N VAL A 107 16.05 -1.43 12.15
CA VAL A 107 15.23 -0.22 12.08
C VAL A 107 15.60 0.55 10.82
N ILE A 108 14.60 0.86 10.00
CA ILE A 108 14.74 1.74 8.84
C ILE A 108 14.23 3.13 9.22
N ILE A 109 14.99 4.17 8.94
CA ILE A 109 14.57 5.57 9.14
C ILE A 109 14.44 6.21 7.77
N LEU A 110 13.25 6.77 7.50
CA LEU A 110 13.01 7.56 6.30
C LEU A 110 12.98 9.05 6.65
N PHE A 111 13.96 9.80 6.13
CA PHE A 111 13.95 11.25 6.04
C PHE A 111 13.54 11.64 4.62
N TYR A 112 12.26 11.88 4.39
CA TYR A 112 11.77 12.29 3.06
C TYR A 112 11.88 13.81 2.87
N GLU A 113 11.36 14.34 1.76
CA GLU A 113 11.56 15.73 1.36
C GLU A 113 10.87 16.76 2.28
N HIS A 114 11.52 17.89 2.54
CA HIS A 114 11.04 18.97 3.41
C HIS A 114 9.81 19.75 2.89
N THR A 115 9.38 19.48 1.66
CA THR A 115 8.20 20.10 1.05
C THR A 115 6.95 19.24 1.22
N GLN A 116 7.12 17.95 1.53
CA GLN A 116 6.04 16.97 1.58
C GLN A 116 5.49 16.83 3.01
N ASP A 117 4.20 16.50 3.11
CA ASP A 117 3.57 16.23 4.40
C ASP A 117 3.89 14.83 4.92
N LEU A 118 3.63 14.58 6.21
CA LEU A 118 3.87 13.28 6.82
C LEU A 118 3.17 12.13 6.11
N GLY A 119 3.99 11.19 5.63
CA GLY A 119 3.55 10.01 4.91
C GLY A 119 3.20 10.27 3.45
N ILE A 120 3.45 11.46 2.91
CA ILE A 120 3.21 11.78 1.49
C ILE A 120 4.53 11.74 0.73
N PHE A 121 4.55 11.08 -0.42
CA PHE A 121 5.71 11.08 -1.32
C PHE A 121 5.47 11.91 -2.56
N ALA A 122 4.29 11.77 -3.19
CA ALA A 122 3.98 12.49 -4.41
C ALA A 122 2.49 12.76 -4.56
N TYR A 123 2.07 14.02 -4.40
CA TYR A 123 0.69 14.42 -4.68
C TYR A 123 0.30 14.21 -6.15
N ARG A 124 1.29 14.20 -7.05
CA ARG A 124 1.12 13.85 -8.47
C ARG A 124 0.62 12.42 -8.69
N ILE A 125 1.08 11.45 -7.88
CA ILE A 125 0.59 10.07 -7.94
C ILE A 125 -0.77 9.97 -7.24
N ILE A 126 -0.91 10.60 -6.07
CA ILE A 126 -2.15 10.56 -5.28
C ILE A 126 -3.33 11.12 -6.06
N GLY A 127 -3.13 12.28 -6.69
CA GLY A 127 -4.13 12.92 -7.54
C GLY A 127 -4.25 12.28 -8.92
N GLY A 128 -3.45 11.27 -9.25
CA GLY A 128 -3.30 10.67 -10.58
C GLY A 128 -3.39 9.15 -10.58
N LYS A 129 -2.77 8.53 -11.59
CA LYS A 129 -2.68 7.07 -11.70
C LYS A 129 -1.78 6.52 -10.60
N GLY A 130 -2.22 5.47 -9.92
CA GLY A 130 -1.51 4.86 -8.79
C GLY A 130 -2.15 5.12 -7.43
N GLY A 131 -2.87 6.23 -7.30
CA GLY A 131 -3.73 6.48 -6.16
C GLY A 131 -3.00 6.81 -4.86
N ILE A 132 -3.75 6.76 -3.76
CA ILE A 132 -3.29 7.22 -2.45
C ILE A 132 -2.13 6.34 -1.95
N ASN A 133 -2.27 5.02 -2.03
CA ASN A 133 -1.31 4.07 -1.49
C ASN A 133 0.07 4.18 -2.15
N GLN A 134 0.12 4.23 -3.49
CA GLN A 134 1.39 4.33 -4.20
C GLN A 134 2.05 5.70 -4.04
N GLY A 135 1.26 6.77 -3.94
CA GLY A 135 1.77 8.13 -3.76
C GLY A 135 2.14 8.51 -2.33
N SER A 136 1.96 7.58 -1.38
CA SER A 136 2.18 7.79 0.05
C SER A 136 3.07 6.69 0.65
N ALA A 137 3.36 6.80 1.94
CA ALA A 137 4.13 5.81 2.68
C ALA A 137 3.36 4.50 2.93
N VAL A 138 2.09 4.39 2.56
CA VAL A 138 1.26 3.22 2.90
C VAL A 138 1.82 1.94 2.27
N ASP A 139 2.03 1.91 0.95
CA ASP A 139 2.58 0.71 0.29
C ASP A 139 4.02 0.42 0.71
N PHE A 140 4.79 1.47 0.98
CA PHE A 140 6.18 1.36 1.44
C PHE A 140 6.27 0.72 2.83
N VAL A 141 5.49 1.23 3.80
CA VAL A 141 5.42 0.68 5.16
C VAL A 141 4.84 -0.72 5.14
N ASN A 142 3.76 -0.95 4.39
CA ASN A 142 3.16 -2.28 4.23
C ASN A 142 4.19 -3.29 3.69
N HIS A 143 5.00 -2.88 2.70
CA HIS A 143 6.06 -3.73 2.19
C HIS A 143 7.11 -4.04 3.27
N ILE A 144 7.60 -3.04 4.02
CA ILE A 144 8.60 -3.28 5.08
C ILE A 144 8.09 -4.23 6.17
N LEU A 145 6.84 -4.06 6.60
CA LEU A 145 6.30 -4.81 7.74
C LEU A 145 5.88 -6.23 7.39
N TYR A 146 5.41 -6.47 6.16
CA TYR A 146 4.78 -7.75 5.78
C TYR A 146 5.52 -8.51 4.68
N HIS A 147 6.44 -7.89 3.95
CA HIS A 147 7.27 -8.61 3.00
C HIS A 147 8.28 -9.49 3.74
N LYS A 148 8.14 -10.80 3.59
CA LYS A 148 9.08 -11.77 4.15
C LYS A 148 10.27 -11.91 3.21
N VAL A 149 11.44 -11.56 3.72
CA VAL A 149 12.72 -11.84 3.07
C VAL A 149 13.21 -13.18 3.60
N PRO A 150 13.26 -14.27 2.80
CA PRO A 150 13.61 -15.61 3.29
C PRO A 150 14.95 -15.68 4.04
N GLN A 151 15.86 -14.78 3.69
CA GLN A 151 17.21 -14.70 4.25
C GLN A 151 17.28 -13.97 5.60
N LEU A 152 16.20 -13.29 6.01
CA LEU A 152 16.15 -12.49 7.23
C LEU A 152 15.18 -13.13 8.23
N THR A 153 15.65 -13.29 9.47
CA THR A 153 14.92 -13.98 10.54
C THR A 153 13.88 -13.08 11.23
N GLN A 154 14.01 -11.75 11.12
CA GLN A 154 13.10 -10.78 11.71
C GLN A 154 12.77 -9.66 10.71
N PRO A 155 11.50 -9.19 10.66
CA PRO A 155 11.13 -8.04 9.84
C PRO A 155 11.79 -6.76 10.35
N ALA A 156 11.92 -5.76 9.49
CA ALA A 156 12.38 -4.45 9.92
C ALA A 156 11.22 -3.64 10.55
N SER A 157 11.56 -2.77 11.50
CA SER A 157 10.69 -1.66 11.91
C SER A 157 11.04 -0.40 11.14
N ILE A 158 10.15 0.60 11.19
CA ILE A 158 10.34 1.85 10.48
C ILE A 158 10.01 3.08 11.34
N ILE A 159 10.80 4.14 11.14
CA ILE A 159 10.55 5.51 11.58
C ILE A 159 10.31 6.38 10.34
N LEU A 160 9.17 7.06 10.26
CA LEU A 160 8.88 8.10 9.27
C LEU A 160 9.14 9.48 9.91
N ALA A 161 10.33 10.02 9.69
CA ALA A 161 10.75 11.32 10.23
C ALA A 161 10.13 12.48 9.43
N ASN A 162 9.53 13.45 10.12
CA ASN A 162 8.73 14.48 9.48
C ASN A 162 9.56 15.71 9.11
N MET A 163 10.14 15.66 7.92
CA MET A 163 10.99 16.73 7.42
C MET A 163 10.19 17.96 6.97
N GLY A 164 8.92 17.80 6.58
CA GLY A 164 8.19 18.87 5.93
C GLY A 164 7.39 19.80 6.83
N GLN A 165 6.95 19.31 7.99
CA GLN A 165 6.03 20.06 8.86
C GLN A 165 6.73 20.67 10.09
N LEU A 166 7.93 21.20 9.92
CA LEU A 166 8.75 21.75 11.02
C LEU A 166 8.36 23.18 11.46
N ARG A 167 7.33 23.77 10.83
CA ARG A 167 6.86 25.13 11.14
C ARG A 167 5.61 25.08 12.01
N TRP A 168 5.59 25.85 13.10
CA TRP A 168 4.48 25.84 14.04
C TRP A 168 3.49 26.99 13.80
N SER A 169 2.22 26.65 13.57
CA SER A 169 1.14 27.63 13.55
C SER A 169 0.55 27.85 14.94
N ARG A 170 0.86 28.99 15.55
CA ARG A 170 0.32 29.38 16.86
C ARG A 170 -1.20 29.48 16.90
N LYS A 171 -1.81 29.92 15.79
CA LYS A 171 -3.27 30.10 15.66
C LYS A 171 -3.99 28.76 15.53
N TYR A 172 -3.45 27.87 14.71
CA TYR A 172 -4.08 26.58 14.40
C TYR A 172 -3.56 25.42 15.25
N LYS A 173 -2.58 25.69 16.12
CA LYS A 173 -1.97 24.72 17.04
C LYS A 173 -1.52 23.45 16.30
N LYS A 174 -0.81 23.64 15.19
CA LYS A 174 -0.33 22.54 14.35
C LYS A 174 0.97 22.85 13.64
N ALA A 175 1.76 21.80 13.44
CA ALA A 175 2.89 21.74 12.53
C ALA A 175 2.41 21.79 11.06
N MET A 176 3.13 22.51 10.19
CA MET A 176 2.72 22.76 8.81
C MET A 176 3.90 22.82 7.84
N THR A 177 3.67 22.41 6.59
CA THR A 177 4.59 22.69 5.47
C THR A 177 4.55 24.16 5.06
N GLN A 178 5.52 24.59 4.25
CA GLN A 178 5.50 25.92 3.63
C GLN A 178 4.23 26.10 2.78
N VAL A 179 3.85 25.07 2.03
CA VAL A 179 2.68 25.10 1.15
C VAL A 179 1.40 25.33 1.97
N SER A 180 1.21 24.56 3.04
CA SER A 180 0.04 24.73 3.91
C SER A 180 0.05 26.06 4.66
N TRP A 181 1.23 26.59 5.00
CA TRP A 181 1.34 27.93 5.60
C TRP A 181 0.86 29.02 4.64
N LEU A 182 1.30 28.98 3.38
CA LEU A 182 0.86 29.92 2.35
C LEU A 182 -0.64 29.80 2.07
N ALA A 183 -1.22 28.61 2.23
CA ALA A 183 -2.65 28.34 2.10
C ALA A 183 -3.48 28.62 3.38
N LEU A 184 -2.92 29.27 4.40
CA LEU A 184 -3.72 29.66 5.58
C LEU A 184 -4.81 30.67 5.21
N PRO A 185 -6.04 30.56 5.77
CA PRO A 185 -7.13 31.50 5.53
C PRO A 185 -6.79 32.95 5.88
N ARG A 186 -7.14 33.88 4.99
CA ARG A 186 -6.84 35.32 5.07
C ARG A 186 -8.13 36.15 5.17
N SER A 187 -7.97 37.43 5.51
CA SER A 187 -9.07 38.42 5.50
C SER A 187 -9.63 38.66 4.09
N SER A 188 -8.78 38.53 3.07
CA SER A 188 -9.11 38.72 1.65
C SER A 188 -8.24 37.83 0.76
N ALA A 189 -8.74 37.49 -0.43
CA ALA A 189 -7.99 36.73 -1.44
C ALA A 189 -6.73 37.44 -1.96
N VAL A 190 -6.63 38.76 -1.79
CA VAL A 190 -5.46 39.56 -2.21
C VAL A 190 -4.57 39.99 -1.04
N GLU A 191 -4.94 39.60 0.18
CA GLU A 191 -4.12 39.86 1.36
C GLU A 191 -2.82 39.04 1.28
N GLN A 192 -1.72 39.59 1.81
CA GLN A 192 -0.45 38.88 1.85
C GLN A 192 -0.50 37.65 2.77
N PRO A 193 0.33 36.62 2.53
CA PRO A 193 0.48 35.52 3.46
C PRO A 193 0.93 36.00 4.85
N PHE A 194 0.60 35.23 5.89
CA PHE A 194 1.11 35.52 7.23
C PHE A 194 2.64 35.46 7.22
N ARG A 195 3.28 36.47 7.81
CA ARG A 195 4.71 36.45 8.04
C ARG A 195 5.03 35.40 9.10
N MET A 196 6.10 34.64 8.87
CA MET A 196 6.64 33.73 9.86
C MET A 196 7.50 34.52 10.85
N ASP A 197 7.25 34.28 12.12
CA ASP A 197 8.13 34.74 13.19
C ASP A 197 9.20 33.68 13.44
N GLU A 198 10.47 34.04 13.25
CA GLU A 198 11.61 33.11 13.32
C GLU A 198 11.80 32.48 14.70
N ILE A 199 11.18 33.03 15.74
CA ILE A 199 11.24 32.48 17.10
C ILE A 199 9.94 31.75 17.40
N HIS A 200 8.80 32.41 17.21
CA HIS A 200 7.51 31.95 17.69
C HIS A 200 6.77 30.98 16.75
N ASN A 201 7.21 30.84 15.50
CA ASN A 201 6.67 29.87 14.54
C ASN A 201 7.58 28.67 14.32
N THR A 202 8.40 28.35 15.33
CA THR A 202 9.30 27.20 15.32
C THR A 202 8.91 26.17 16.36
N ILE A 203 9.50 24.98 16.24
CA ILE A 203 9.31 23.85 17.16
C ILE A 203 10.64 23.63 17.90
N PRO A 204 10.68 23.65 19.25
CA PRO A 204 11.91 23.44 20.00
C PRO A 204 12.61 22.12 19.61
N GLY A 205 13.92 22.20 19.39
CA GLY A 205 14.76 21.07 18.97
C GLY A 205 14.49 20.55 17.55
N ASN A 206 13.52 21.15 16.83
CA ASN A 206 13.07 20.70 15.51
C ASN A 206 12.79 21.92 14.61
N ARG A 207 13.60 22.99 14.72
CA ARG A 207 13.34 24.26 14.02
C ARG A 207 13.61 24.18 12.51
N ASN A 208 14.47 23.26 12.11
CA ASN A 208 14.89 23.03 10.73
C ASN A 208 15.28 21.55 10.55
N GLY A 209 15.54 21.14 9.31
CA GLY A 209 15.86 19.74 9.00
C GLY A 209 17.10 19.20 9.72
N ALA A 210 18.15 20.02 9.90
CA ALA A 210 19.36 19.59 10.60
C ALA A 210 19.11 19.33 12.09
N GLU A 211 18.34 20.21 12.76
CA GLU A 211 17.90 19.97 14.13
C GLU A 211 17.00 18.75 14.24
N HIS A 212 16.06 18.56 13.30
CA HIS A 212 15.16 17.41 13.30
C HIS A 212 15.91 16.08 13.15
N VAL A 213 16.87 15.98 12.22
CA VAL A 213 17.72 14.77 12.08
C VAL A 213 18.48 14.51 13.38
N ASN A 214 19.09 15.55 13.97
CA ASN A 214 19.76 15.44 15.27
C ASN A 214 18.81 14.96 16.37
N TYR A 215 17.58 15.47 16.44
CA TYR A 215 16.58 15.08 17.42
C TYR A 215 16.14 13.62 17.23
N ILE A 216 15.88 13.20 15.98
CA ILE A 216 15.52 11.81 15.67
C ILE A 216 16.61 10.85 16.15
N PHE A 217 17.89 11.12 15.90
CA PHE A 217 18.96 10.24 16.37
C PHE A 217 19.17 10.32 17.88
N ASN A 218 19.36 11.52 18.42
CA ASN A 218 19.80 11.68 19.81
C ASN A 218 18.68 11.50 20.83
N GLU A 219 17.41 11.66 20.44
CA GLU A 219 16.26 11.49 21.35
C GLU A 219 15.42 10.27 20.95
N VAL A 220 14.94 10.19 19.69
CA VAL A 220 14.01 9.12 19.29
C VAL A 220 14.71 7.77 19.22
N VAL A 221 15.80 7.66 18.46
CA VAL A 221 16.54 6.39 18.30
C VAL A 221 17.17 5.97 19.63
N GLU A 222 17.67 6.90 20.44
CA GLU A 222 18.23 6.54 21.74
C GLU A 222 17.23 5.94 22.73
N GLN A 223 15.99 6.43 22.71
CA GLN A 223 14.95 6.02 23.65
C GLN A 223 14.13 4.82 23.15
N TYR A 224 13.82 4.75 21.84
CA TYR A 224 12.88 3.75 21.30
C TYR A 224 13.55 2.57 20.58
N CYS A 225 14.78 2.72 20.07
CA CYS A 225 15.46 1.63 19.39
C CYS A 225 16.34 0.84 20.39
N PRO A 226 16.33 -0.51 20.35
CA PRO A 226 17.25 -1.33 21.14
C PRO A 226 18.70 -0.90 20.92
N LYS A 227 19.55 -0.95 21.96
CA LYS A 227 20.94 -0.48 21.84
C LYS A 227 21.78 -1.30 20.85
N ASP A 228 21.42 -2.57 20.65
CA ASP A 228 22.02 -3.49 19.69
C ASP A 228 21.32 -3.48 18.32
N ALA A 229 20.26 -2.69 18.14
CA ALA A 229 19.58 -2.60 16.85
C ALA A 229 20.46 -1.89 15.81
N THR A 230 20.48 -2.49 14.62
CA THR A 230 21.08 -1.94 13.40
C THR A 230 20.13 -0.94 12.75
N ILE A 231 20.69 0.19 12.29
CA ILE A 231 19.94 1.29 11.71
C ILE A 231 20.28 1.38 10.23
N GLN A 232 19.25 1.52 9.40
CA GLN A 232 19.37 1.79 7.97
C GLN A 232 18.65 3.09 7.67
N VAL A 233 19.26 3.95 6.86
CA VAL A 233 18.71 5.27 6.60
C VAL A 233 18.39 5.41 5.13
N ILE A 234 17.21 5.95 4.84
CA ILE A 234 16.82 6.42 3.53
C ILE A 234 16.59 7.93 3.66
N GLY A 235 17.36 8.71 2.89
CA GLY A 235 17.16 10.14 2.75
C GLY A 235 16.64 10.46 1.35
N VAL A 236 15.70 11.39 1.22
CA VAL A 236 15.19 11.87 -0.07
C VAL A 236 15.42 13.37 -0.19
N SER A 237 16.11 13.81 -1.25
CA SER A 237 16.42 15.21 -1.53
C SER A 237 17.06 15.91 -0.33
N ASP A 238 16.42 16.94 0.24
CA ASP A 238 16.90 17.63 1.44
C ASP A 238 17.06 16.67 2.64
N GLY A 239 16.21 15.64 2.77
CA GLY A 239 16.37 14.61 3.81
C GLY A 239 17.68 13.82 3.69
N ALA A 240 18.13 13.55 2.46
CA ALA A 240 19.46 12.95 2.22
C ALA A 240 20.57 13.93 2.60
N THR A 241 20.40 15.20 2.23
CA THR A 241 21.36 16.27 2.51
C THR A 241 21.55 16.48 4.01
N LYS A 242 20.47 16.53 4.78
CA LYS A 242 20.52 16.74 6.24
C LYS A 242 21.06 15.53 6.99
N PHE A 243 20.79 14.32 6.53
CA PHE A 243 21.42 13.14 7.10
C PHE A 243 22.92 13.05 6.78
N PHE A 244 23.31 13.41 5.56
CA PHE A 244 24.71 13.53 5.16
C PHE A 244 25.47 14.53 6.05
N GLU A 245 24.93 15.75 6.22
CA GLU A 245 25.50 16.77 7.11
C GLU A 245 25.60 16.28 8.56
N PHE A 246 24.59 15.54 9.03
CA PHE A 246 24.57 14.96 10.37
C PHE A 246 25.72 13.95 10.57
N LEU A 247 25.94 13.07 9.60
CA LEU A 247 26.91 11.98 9.73
C LEU A 247 28.35 12.41 9.40
N ASP A 248 28.55 13.48 8.63
CA ASP A 248 29.88 14.08 8.41
C ASP A 248 30.40 14.89 9.61
N ASP A 249 29.55 15.17 10.62
CA ASP A 249 30.01 15.70 11.89
C ASP A 249 30.79 14.63 12.67
N PHE A 250 32.01 14.95 13.09
CA PHE A 250 32.91 14.01 13.77
C PHE A 250 32.30 13.36 15.02
N ARG A 251 31.54 14.11 15.83
CA ARG A 251 30.96 13.60 17.08
C ARG A 251 29.81 12.66 16.80
N ASN A 252 28.95 13.02 15.85
CA ASN A 252 27.85 12.18 15.41
C ASN A 252 28.38 10.91 14.74
N PHE A 253 29.40 11.02 13.88
CA PHE A 253 30.04 9.86 13.25
C PHE A 253 30.59 8.89 14.30
N GLN A 254 31.38 9.39 15.26
CA GLN A 254 31.94 8.57 16.34
C GLN A 254 30.86 7.84 17.14
N LYS A 255 29.71 8.49 17.37
CA LYS A 255 28.61 7.93 18.15
C LYS A 255 27.75 6.93 17.37
N TRP A 256 27.47 7.20 16.10
CA TRP A 256 26.41 6.52 15.35
C TRP A 256 26.91 5.61 14.22
N ALA A 257 28.10 5.84 13.65
CA ALA A 257 28.56 5.12 12.47
C ALA A 257 28.65 3.60 12.65
N SER A 258 28.90 3.12 13.87
CA SER A 258 28.94 1.69 14.19
C SER A 258 27.56 1.03 14.23
N ARG A 259 26.49 1.81 14.42
CA ARG A 259 25.10 1.33 14.45
C ARG A 259 24.39 1.45 13.11
N ILE A 260 24.88 2.32 12.23
CA ILE A 260 24.29 2.53 10.90
C ILE A 260 24.94 1.57 9.92
N SER A 261 24.14 0.67 9.33
CA SER A 261 24.65 -0.35 8.40
C SER A 261 24.60 0.08 6.93
N ALA A 262 23.69 0.98 6.57
CA ALA A 262 23.51 1.47 5.20
C ALA A 262 22.87 2.87 5.14
N PHE A 263 23.17 3.61 4.07
CA PHE A 263 22.51 4.87 3.72
C PHE A 263 22.11 4.91 2.24
N ALA A 264 20.80 4.96 1.95
CA ALA A 264 20.27 5.22 0.63
C ALA A 264 19.97 6.72 0.47
N ALA A 265 20.73 7.40 -0.38
CA ALA A 265 20.50 8.80 -0.72
C ALA A 265 19.72 8.89 -2.03
N VAL A 266 18.46 9.30 -1.98
CA VAL A 266 17.59 9.43 -3.16
C VAL A 266 17.55 10.89 -3.59
N ALA A 267 17.85 11.16 -4.84
CA ALA A 267 18.04 12.50 -5.39
C ALA A 267 18.95 13.40 -4.52
N PRO A 268 20.14 12.94 -4.12
CA PRO A 268 21.05 13.75 -3.32
C PRO A 268 21.54 14.96 -4.09
N ILE A 269 21.78 16.06 -3.38
CA ILE A 269 22.36 17.29 -3.92
C ILE A 269 23.86 17.37 -3.58
N ASN A 270 24.32 16.66 -2.54
CA ASN A 270 25.69 16.70 -2.05
C ASN A 270 26.72 16.22 -3.07
N ASP A 271 27.86 16.89 -3.10
CA ASP A 271 29.04 16.47 -3.85
C ASP A 271 30.06 15.79 -2.91
N ALA A 272 30.87 14.86 -3.43
CA ALA A 272 31.93 14.22 -2.67
C ALA A 272 32.99 15.21 -2.15
N GLY A 273 33.17 16.34 -2.84
CA GLY A 273 34.06 17.43 -2.42
C GLY A 273 33.60 18.15 -1.16
N ASP A 274 32.32 18.02 -0.79
CA ASP A 274 31.76 18.64 0.43
C ASP A 274 32.03 17.82 1.70
N ILE A 275 32.53 16.58 1.55
CA ILE A 275 32.82 15.67 2.67
C ILE A 275 34.04 16.19 3.45
N ARG A 276 33.84 16.50 4.73
CA ARG A 276 34.88 17.07 5.59
C ARG A 276 35.77 16.00 6.21
N THR A 277 35.22 14.82 6.48
CA THR A 277 35.93 13.78 7.23
C THR A 277 36.25 12.55 6.38
N GLU A 278 37.52 12.14 6.37
CA GLU A 278 37.96 10.97 5.58
C GLU A 278 37.30 9.66 6.04
N ASN A 279 37.03 9.55 7.35
CA ASN A 279 36.31 8.40 7.90
C ASN A 279 34.89 8.30 7.34
N PHE A 280 34.17 9.42 7.23
CA PHE A 280 32.85 9.43 6.62
C PHE A 280 32.93 9.17 5.12
N LYS A 281 33.90 9.75 4.41
CA LYS A 281 34.12 9.48 2.98
C LYS A 281 34.29 7.98 2.69
N SER A 282 35.18 7.33 3.43
CA SER A 282 35.41 5.88 3.31
C SER A 282 34.18 5.06 3.71
N TRP A 283 33.48 5.45 4.78
CA TRP A 283 32.25 4.79 5.20
C TRP A 283 31.15 4.92 4.13
N LEU A 284 30.97 6.10 3.56
CA LEU A 284 29.95 6.40 2.55
C LEU A 284 30.21 5.62 1.26
N ALA A 285 31.47 5.54 0.81
CA ALA A 285 31.84 4.72 -0.34
C ALA A 285 31.47 3.24 -0.14
N ASN A 286 31.65 2.73 1.09
CA ASN A 286 31.42 1.33 1.43
C ASN A 286 29.97 0.98 1.79
N ARG A 287 29.19 1.92 2.34
CA ARG A 287 27.86 1.67 2.93
C ARG A 287 26.76 2.59 2.42
N GLY A 288 27.09 3.58 1.61
CA GLY A 288 26.16 4.50 0.97
C GLY A 288 25.81 4.07 -0.45
N ARG A 289 24.62 4.42 -0.93
CA ARG A 289 24.27 4.41 -2.36
C ARG A 289 23.45 5.64 -2.71
N ALA A 290 23.80 6.27 -3.82
CA ALA A 290 23.01 7.35 -4.40
C ALA A 290 22.06 6.79 -5.46
N TYR A 291 20.85 7.33 -5.52
CA TYR A 291 19.80 6.96 -6.46
C TYR A 291 19.28 8.21 -7.15
N VAL A 292 19.44 8.31 -8.47
CA VAL A 292 19.20 9.54 -9.24
C VAL A 292 18.23 9.35 -10.40
N MET A 293 17.75 10.47 -10.95
CA MET A 293 16.97 10.46 -12.19
C MET A 293 17.81 9.96 -13.35
N SER A 294 17.23 9.08 -14.16
CA SER A 294 17.87 8.53 -15.34
C SER A 294 16.85 7.78 -16.20
N HIS A 295 17.07 7.82 -17.52
CA HIS A 295 16.32 7.00 -18.49
C HIS A 295 16.71 5.52 -18.44
N GLN A 296 17.80 5.18 -17.74
CA GLN A 296 18.27 3.80 -17.62
C GLN A 296 17.37 2.98 -16.70
N ASN A 297 17.39 1.65 -16.87
CA ASN A 297 16.60 0.74 -16.04
C ASN A 297 16.88 0.92 -14.54
N SER A 298 15.82 0.76 -13.74
CA SER A 298 15.90 0.81 -12.28
C SER A 298 16.89 -0.24 -11.75
N GLY A 299 17.79 0.16 -10.85
CA GLY A 299 18.85 -0.68 -10.30
C GLY A 299 20.15 -0.72 -11.12
N LEU A 300 20.21 -0.09 -12.30
CA LEU A 300 21.45 -0.01 -13.07
C LEU A 300 22.44 0.95 -12.39
N CYS A 301 23.69 0.52 -12.20
CA CYS A 301 24.76 1.40 -11.73
C CYS A 301 25.19 2.37 -12.84
N LEU A 302 25.24 3.65 -12.50
CA LEU A 302 25.60 4.74 -13.39
C LEU A 302 27.04 5.21 -13.20
N ALA A 303 27.54 5.19 -11.97
CA ALA A 303 28.89 5.61 -11.61
C ALA A 303 29.35 5.04 -10.27
N GLY A 304 30.68 4.97 -10.07
CA GLY A 304 31.28 4.71 -8.77
C GLY A 304 31.28 5.94 -7.83
N PRO A 305 31.94 5.86 -6.66
CA PRO A 305 32.01 6.94 -5.69
C PRO A 305 32.56 8.27 -6.24
N GLU A 306 33.55 8.18 -7.13
CA GLU A 306 34.21 9.33 -7.77
C GLU A 306 33.35 10.00 -8.87
N GLY A 307 32.14 9.49 -9.12
CA GLY A 307 31.29 9.95 -10.21
C GLY A 307 31.76 9.47 -11.58
N GLY A 308 31.28 10.15 -12.63
CA GLY A 308 31.66 9.89 -14.01
C GLY A 308 31.27 11.04 -14.94
N LYS A 309 31.54 10.93 -16.25
CA LYS A 309 31.33 12.02 -17.23
C LYS A 309 29.91 12.62 -17.19
N ARG A 310 28.88 11.80 -16.91
CA ARG A 310 27.46 12.19 -16.91
C ARG A 310 26.80 12.05 -15.54
N SER A 311 27.56 11.80 -14.47
CA SER A 311 27.02 11.56 -13.14
C SER A 311 27.90 12.23 -12.09
N PRO A 312 27.37 13.13 -11.26
CA PRO A 312 28.15 13.79 -10.21
C PRO A 312 28.81 12.79 -9.26
N SER A 313 29.89 13.22 -8.61
CA SER A 313 30.50 12.45 -7.54
C SER A 313 29.70 12.66 -6.26
N HIS A 314 29.06 11.61 -5.77
CA HIS A 314 28.28 11.65 -4.52
C HIS A 314 29.02 10.98 -3.35
N GLY A 315 30.28 10.58 -3.53
CA GLY A 315 31.08 9.88 -2.52
C GLY A 315 30.64 8.42 -2.30
N CYS A 316 29.68 7.93 -3.07
CA CYS A 316 29.21 6.55 -3.08
C CYS A 316 28.72 6.13 -4.47
N PRO A 317 28.60 4.81 -4.75
CA PRO A 317 28.11 4.35 -6.04
C PRO A 317 26.69 4.86 -6.32
N THR A 318 26.48 5.29 -7.57
CA THR A 318 25.24 5.94 -8.02
C THR A 318 24.46 5.01 -8.94
N PHE A 319 23.15 4.94 -8.73
CA PHE A 319 22.24 4.04 -9.45
C PHE A 319 21.04 4.79 -10.03
N SER A 320 20.47 4.24 -11.11
CA SER A 320 19.19 4.69 -11.65
C SER A 320 18.03 4.09 -10.85
N LEU A 321 16.94 4.85 -10.71
CA LEU A 321 15.64 4.29 -10.31
C LEU A 321 14.64 4.17 -11.47
N GLY A 322 15.04 4.51 -12.70
CA GLY A 322 14.20 4.41 -13.90
C GLY A 322 13.12 5.49 -14.01
N GLU A 323 13.23 6.57 -13.24
CA GLU A 323 12.44 7.79 -13.40
C GLU A 323 13.31 8.86 -14.05
N ALA A 324 12.85 9.39 -15.18
CA ALA A 324 13.65 10.27 -16.02
C ALA A 324 13.35 11.76 -15.79
N TYR A 325 12.14 12.10 -15.35
CA TYR A 325 11.65 13.48 -15.48
C TYR A 325 11.35 14.14 -14.13
N TYR A 326 10.85 13.38 -13.16
CA TYR A 326 10.34 13.96 -11.92
C TYR A 326 11.05 13.36 -10.70
N THR A 327 11.82 14.20 -10.01
CA THR A 327 12.50 13.82 -8.76
C THR A 327 11.51 13.34 -7.70
N GLU A 328 10.35 14.00 -7.58
CA GLU A 328 9.24 13.61 -6.68
C GLU A 328 8.79 12.15 -6.89
N LEU A 329 8.94 11.61 -8.11
CA LEU A 329 8.48 10.25 -8.45
C LEU A 329 9.56 9.17 -8.25
N LEU A 330 10.82 9.56 -8.00
CA LEU A 330 11.93 8.61 -7.85
C LEU A 330 11.67 7.61 -6.74
N PHE A 331 11.42 8.11 -5.53
CA PHE A 331 11.24 7.26 -4.36
C PHE A 331 9.98 6.38 -4.44
N PRO A 332 8.76 6.91 -4.67
CA PRO A 332 7.56 6.07 -4.69
C PRO A 332 7.55 5.01 -5.80
N LYS A 333 8.28 5.22 -6.91
CA LYS A 333 8.44 4.21 -7.96
C LYS A 333 9.59 3.23 -7.70
N GLY A 334 10.65 3.70 -7.04
CA GLY A 334 11.92 2.98 -6.91
C GLY A 334 12.21 2.36 -5.55
N TYR A 335 11.36 2.57 -4.53
CA TYR A 335 11.67 2.15 -3.15
C TYR A 335 11.98 0.65 -3.02
N LYS A 336 11.36 -0.21 -3.83
CA LYS A 336 11.61 -1.67 -3.78
C LYS A 336 13.06 -2.02 -4.07
N VAL A 337 13.66 -1.39 -5.08
CA VAL A 337 15.09 -1.57 -5.43
C VAL A 337 15.99 -1.14 -4.27
N ILE A 338 15.60 -0.09 -3.55
CA ILE A 338 16.33 0.38 -2.37
C ILE A 338 16.20 -0.65 -1.24
N LEU A 339 14.99 -1.13 -0.97
CA LEU A 339 14.74 -2.12 0.09
C LEU A 339 15.45 -3.45 -0.20
N ASP A 340 15.46 -3.93 -1.45
CA ASP A 340 16.21 -5.13 -1.85
C ASP A 340 17.71 -4.99 -1.53
N TRP A 341 18.28 -3.80 -1.75
CA TRP A 341 19.67 -3.52 -1.36
C TRP A 341 19.84 -3.48 0.15
N LEU A 342 18.95 -2.82 0.88
CA LEU A 342 19.01 -2.77 2.35
C LEU A 342 18.88 -4.18 2.98
N ASP A 343 18.09 -5.05 2.36
CA ASP A 343 17.95 -6.47 2.74
C ASP A 343 19.26 -7.23 2.49
N GLN A 344 19.90 -7.00 1.34
CA GLN A 344 21.23 -7.53 1.04
C GLN A 344 22.27 -7.12 2.08
N VAL A 345 22.32 -5.84 2.45
CA VAL A 345 23.25 -5.33 3.49
C VAL A 345 23.00 -6.01 4.84
N SER A 346 21.74 -6.27 5.17
CA SER A 346 21.37 -6.90 6.44
C SER A 346 21.72 -8.39 6.47
N HIS A 347 21.64 -9.07 5.32
CA HIS A 347 21.91 -10.49 5.22
C HIS A 347 23.40 -10.83 5.16
N ILE A 348 24.24 -9.94 4.61
CA ILE A 348 25.67 -10.20 4.38
C ILE A 348 26.51 -9.59 5.52
N PRO A 349 27.11 -10.39 6.42
CA PRO A 349 27.96 -9.88 7.48
C PRO A 349 29.17 -9.12 6.91
N GLY A 350 29.45 -7.93 7.45
CA GLY A 350 30.58 -7.13 6.99
C GLY A 350 30.43 -6.57 5.57
N TYR A 351 29.19 -6.51 5.05
CA TYR A 351 28.91 -5.97 3.72
C TYR A 351 29.67 -4.67 3.43
N VAL A 352 30.25 -4.61 2.24
CA VAL A 352 30.77 -3.40 1.61
C VAL A 352 30.25 -3.35 0.18
N ASN A 353 30.03 -2.15 -0.35
CA ASN A 353 29.67 -1.99 -1.75
C ASN A 353 30.72 -2.69 -2.64
N PRO A 354 30.30 -3.45 -3.66
CA PRO A 354 31.24 -4.01 -4.61
C PRO A 354 31.95 -2.89 -5.38
N THR A 355 33.15 -3.16 -5.87
CA THR A 355 33.80 -2.29 -6.86
C THR A 355 33.00 -2.40 -8.15
N ILE A 356 32.26 -1.36 -8.50
CA ILE A 356 31.45 -1.35 -9.72
C ILE A 356 32.21 -0.59 -10.80
N GLU A 357 32.80 -1.34 -11.73
CA GLU A 357 33.30 -0.77 -12.97
C GLU A 357 32.11 -0.66 -13.94
N ARG A 358 31.83 0.55 -14.42
CA ARG A 358 30.82 0.74 -15.46
C ARG A 358 31.32 0.04 -16.72
N SER A 359 30.65 -1.01 -17.17
CA SER A 359 30.89 -1.53 -18.51
C SER A 359 30.53 -0.44 -19.51
N GLU A 360 31.51 0.11 -20.21
CA GLU A 360 31.34 1.14 -21.25
C GLU A 360 30.60 0.62 -22.50
N THR A 361 29.90 -0.51 -22.42
CA THR A 361 29.20 -1.12 -23.56
C THR A 361 27.88 -0.44 -23.93
N CYS A 362 27.46 0.62 -23.24
CA CYS A 362 26.40 1.50 -23.74
C CYS A 362 26.96 2.44 -24.82
N SER A 363 27.14 1.87 -26.01
CA SER A 363 27.22 2.50 -27.34
C SER A 363 27.81 3.91 -27.42
N ALA A 364 28.91 4.01 -28.15
CA ALA A 364 29.45 5.23 -28.76
C ALA A 364 28.50 5.91 -29.78
N GLU A 365 27.18 5.82 -29.61
CA GLU A 365 26.18 6.42 -30.49
C GLU A 365 25.20 7.29 -29.69
N SER A 366 25.68 8.46 -29.30
CA SER A 366 24.95 9.74 -29.21
C SER A 366 25.89 10.75 -28.55
N ASP A 367 26.96 11.08 -29.27
CA ASP A 367 27.59 12.39 -29.17
C ASP A 367 26.66 13.39 -29.90
N CYS A 368 25.47 13.62 -29.33
CA CYS A 368 24.80 14.90 -29.51
C CYS A 368 25.24 15.76 -28.34
N GLU A 369 25.88 16.88 -28.66
CA GLU A 369 26.15 17.98 -27.75
C GLU A 369 24.83 18.38 -27.07
N ASP A 370 24.58 17.84 -25.87
CA ASP A 370 23.59 18.41 -24.97
C ASP A 370 24.25 19.67 -24.41
N GLY A 371 23.89 20.79 -25.03
CA GLY A 371 24.36 22.12 -24.67
C GLY A 371 24.25 22.29 -23.16
N SER A 372 25.34 22.75 -22.57
CA SER A 372 25.44 23.17 -21.18
C SER A 372 24.18 23.93 -20.75
N VAL A 373 23.24 23.25 -20.10
CA VAL A 373 22.26 23.91 -19.25
C VAL A 373 23.02 24.21 -17.97
N GLU A 374 23.53 25.43 -17.90
CA GLU A 374 24.03 26.01 -16.66
C GLU A 374 23.04 25.67 -15.54
N ARG A 375 23.54 25.06 -14.46
CA ARG A 375 22.78 24.82 -13.22
C ARG A 375 22.51 26.17 -12.56
N GLY A 376 21.58 26.94 -13.14
CA GLY A 376 20.90 28.04 -12.50
C GLY A 376 19.82 27.47 -11.60
N TRP A 377 20.00 27.62 -10.29
CA TRP A 377 18.94 27.44 -9.31
C TRP A 377 17.97 28.63 -9.40
N ASP A 378 17.23 28.73 -10.50
CA ASP A 378 16.07 29.61 -10.58
C ASP A 378 14.81 28.74 -10.43
N ILE A 379 14.26 28.80 -9.22
CA ILE A 379 12.96 28.21 -8.89
C ILE A 379 11.89 29.13 -9.47
N ASP A 380 11.51 28.86 -10.72
CA ASP A 380 10.23 29.32 -11.28
C ASP A 380 9.29 28.12 -11.43
N PHE A 381 8.31 28.06 -10.53
CA PHE A 381 7.22 27.09 -10.51
C PHE A 381 6.20 27.42 -11.62
N GLU A 382 6.51 27.20 -12.90
CA GLU A 382 5.50 27.28 -13.95
C GLU A 382 5.61 26.19 -15.04
N ASN A 383 4.51 25.43 -15.14
CA ASN A 383 3.93 24.88 -16.38
C ASN A 383 4.71 23.83 -17.18
N GLN A 384 4.32 22.56 -16.99
CA GLN A 384 4.15 21.62 -18.11
C GLN A 384 3.18 20.49 -17.72
N TRP A 385 1.91 20.62 -18.13
CA TRP A 385 0.92 19.55 -18.14
C TRP A 385 0.36 19.43 -19.56
N LEU A 386 0.25 18.20 -20.06
CA LEU A 386 -0.21 17.89 -21.43
C LEU A 386 -1.60 18.44 -21.70
N SER A 387 -1.83 18.86 -22.94
CA SER A 387 -3.04 19.57 -23.35
C SER A 387 -4.21 18.61 -23.61
N PRO A 388 -5.47 19.09 -23.52
CA PRO A 388 -6.69 18.25 -23.65
C PRO A 388 -6.79 17.40 -24.93
N THR A 389 -6.11 17.81 -26.01
CA THR A 389 -6.20 17.21 -27.35
C THR A 389 -5.59 15.80 -27.44
N GLU A 390 -4.75 15.42 -26.48
CA GLU A 390 -4.04 14.13 -26.50
C GLU A 390 -4.83 13.00 -25.81
N VAL A 391 -5.84 13.34 -25.00
CA VAL A 391 -6.65 12.37 -24.24
C VAL A 391 -7.79 11.77 -25.08
N GLU A 392 -8.29 12.50 -26.08
CA GLU A 392 -9.44 12.06 -26.90
C GLU A 392 -9.11 10.88 -27.84
N LYS A 393 -7.84 10.68 -28.21
CA LYS A 393 -7.45 9.66 -29.20
C LYS A 393 -7.41 8.22 -28.67
N LEU A 394 -7.52 8.01 -27.36
CA LEU A 394 -7.35 6.68 -26.73
C LEU A 394 -8.66 6.01 -26.30
N GLY A 395 -9.83 6.66 -26.49
CA GLY A 395 -11.08 6.27 -25.83
C GLY A 395 -12.06 5.38 -26.60
N THR A 396 -11.82 5.04 -27.86
CA THR A 396 -12.83 4.37 -28.71
C THR A 396 -12.41 2.95 -29.09
N ALA A 397 -12.58 1.98 -28.18
CA ALA A 397 -12.72 0.57 -28.55
C ALA A 397 -13.38 -0.25 -27.43
N LYS A 398 -14.50 -0.88 -27.78
CA LYS A 398 -15.20 -2.01 -27.13
C LYS A 398 -16.31 -1.68 -26.10
N ASP A 399 -17.54 -1.72 -26.59
CA ASP A 399 -18.76 -2.09 -25.85
C ASP A 399 -19.57 -3.06 -26.73
N ASN A 400 -20.08 -4.16 -26.15
CA ASN A 400 -21.32 -4.85 -26.57
C ASN A 400 -21.62 -6.06 -25.65
N GLU A 401 -22.68 -5.96 -24.82
CA GLU A 401 -23.62 -7.05 -24.49
C GLU A 401 -24.88 -6.50 -23.78
N LYS A 402 -26.05 -7.15 -23.96
CA LYS A 402 -27.42 -6.57 -23.77
C LYS A 402 -28.07 -6.89 -22.40
N PRO A 403 -29.04 -6.07 -21.92
CA PRO A 403 -29.39 -5.96 -20.49
C PRO A 403 -30.52 -6.88 -19.95
N GLY A 404 -31.08 -7.80 -20.74
CA GLY A 404 -32.37 -8.44 -20.42
C GLY A 404 -32.34 -9.78 -19.66
N GLU A 405 -31.17 -10.39 -19.45
CA GLU A 405 -31.07 -11.77 -18.93
C GLU A 405 -30.71 -11.83 -17.43
N VAL A 406 -30.44 -10.67 -16.83
CA VAL A 406 -29.97 -10.54 -15.44
C VAL A 406 -31.15 -10.44 -14.46
N ASP A 407 -32.27 -9.83 -14.87
CA ASP A 407 -33.37 -9.50 -13.96
C ASP A 407 -34.21 -10.73 -13.55
N THR A 408 -34.41 -11.69 -14.45
CA THR A 408 -35.14 -12.94 -14.17
C THR A 408 -34.39 -13.90 -13.25
N LYS A 409 -33.06 -13.82 -13.19
CA LYS A 409 -32.25 -14.62 -12.27
C LYS A 409 -32.24 -14.06 -10.84
N ILE A 410 -32.52 -12.77 -10.67
CA ILE A 410 -32.54 -12.10 -9.37
C ILE A 410 -33.82 -12.44 -8.59
N GLU A 411 -34.98 -12.52 -9.27
CA GLU A 411 -36.26 -12.81 -8.59
C GLU A 411 -36.35 -14.25 -8.05
N ALA A 412 -35.80 -15.24 -8.77
CA ALA A 412 -35.81 -16.64 -8.32
C ALA A 412 -34.96 -16.87 -7.06
N LEU A 413 -33.85 -16.14 -6.89
CA LEU A 413 -32.97 -16.23 -5.72
C LEU A 413 -33.65 -15.68 -4.45
N THR A 414 -34.45 -14.63 -4.58
CA THR A 414 -35.12 -14.01 -3.43
C THR A 414 -36.24 -14.86 -2.80
N LEU A 415 -36.83 -15.78 -3.57
CA LEU A 415 -37.91 -16.65 -3.07
C LEU A 415 -37.39 -17.77 -2.16
N THR A 416 -36.25 -18.36 -2.52
CA THR A 416 -35.60 -19.47 -1.78
C THR A 416 -34.95 -18.99 -0.47
N GLU A 417 -34.50 -17.75 -0.44
CA GLU A 417 -33.93 -17.09 0.76
C GLU A 417 -34.99 -16.87 1.86
N LYS A 418 -36.23 -16.60 1.45
CA LYS A 418 -37.35 -16.37 2.38
C LYS A 418 -37.78 -17.65 3.11
N GLU A 419 -37.79 -18.79 2.41
CA GLU A 419 -38.11 -20.11 2.98
C GLU A 419 -37.02 -20.61 3.94
N THR A 420 -35.77 -20.23 3.71
CA THR A 420 -34.63 -20.62 4.55
C THR A 420 -34.61 -19.84 5.87
N ALA A 421 -34.96 -18.55 5.82
CA ALA A 421 -35.08 -17.71 7.01
C ALA A 421 -36.22 -18.14 7.95
N GLU A 422 -37.35 -18.62 7.41
CA GLU A 422 -38.45 -19.15 8.22
C GLU A 422 -38.08 -20.45 8.95
N LYS A 423 -37.35 -21.36 8.30
CA LYS A 423 -36.86 -22.61 8.94
C LYS A 423 -35.84 -22.37 10.05
N ILE A 424 -35.01 -21.33 9.92
CA ILE A 424 -34.06 -20.92 10.96
C ILE A 424 -34.83 -20.35 12.15
N LYS A 425 -35.85 -19.52 11.90
CA LYS A 425 -36.69 -18.93 12.94
C LYS A 425 -37.45 -19.97 13.75
N GLU A 426 -37.95 -21.01 13.09
CA GLU A 426 -38.67 -22.13 13.72
C GLU A 426 -37.75 -22.96 14.65
N LYS A 427 -36.47 -23.09 14.30
CA LYS A 427 -35.44 -23.82 15.08
C LYS A 427 -35.05 -23.12 16.40
N TYR A 428 -35.24 -21.80 16.50
CA TYR A 428 -34.90 -21.01 17.69
C TYR A 428 -36.08 -20.71 18.63
N THR A 429 -37.28 -21.20 18.32
CA THR A 429 -38.51 -21.00 19.11
C THR A 429 -38.64 -21.88 20.36
N THR A 430 -37.64 -22.72 20.67
CA THR A 430 -37.69 -23.67 21.81
C THR A 430 -36.94 -23.22 23.07
N LEU A 431 -36.47 -21.97 23.13
CA LEU A 431 -35.78 -21.42 24.31
C LEU A 431 -36.69 -20.51 25.14
N ASP A 432 -36.68 -20.73 26.46
CA ASP A 432 -37.59 -20.11 27.46
C ASP A 432 -37.49 -18.57 27.47
N PRO A 433 -38.60 -17.83 27.23
CA PRO A 433 -38.60 -16.38 26.99
C PRO A 433 -38.33 -15.48 28.21
N LYS A 434 -37.81 -15.99 29.33
CA LYS A 434 -37.62 -15.21 30.56
C LYS A 434 -36.20 -14.72 30.84
N ASP A 435 -35.22 -14.99 29.98
CA ASP A 435 -33.85 -14.50 30.17
C ASP A 435 -33.46 -13.41 29.15
N THR A 436 -33.70 -12.15 29.53
CA THR A 436 -33.50 -10.95 28.69
C THR A 436 -32.03 -10.66 28.36
N LYS A 437 -31.07 -11.32 29.02
CA LYS A 437 -29.63 -11.20 28.67
C LYS A 437 -29.21 -12.16 27.56
N THR A 438 -29.93 -13.26 27.37
CA THR A 438 -29.56 -14.31 26.41
C THR A 438 -30.06 -13.98 25.01
N THR A 439 -31.22 -13.35 24.87
CA THR A 439 -31.80 -12.93 23.58
C THR A 439 -30.94 -11.87 22.87
N ALA A 440 -30.43 -10.87 23.61
CA ALA A 440 -29.58 -9.82 23.03
C ALA A 440 -28.19 -10.30 22.61
N VAL A 441 -27.68 -11.36 23.23
CA VAL A 441 -26.41 -12.00 22.84
C VAL A 441 -26.62 -12.87 21.60
N VAL A 442 -27.74 -13.59 21.52
CA VAL A 442 -28.10 -14.41 20.34
C VAL A 442 -28.35 -13.54 19.11
N ASP A 443 -29.09 -12.44 19.24
CA ASP A 443 -29.34 -11.52 18.12
C ASP A 443 -28.04 -10.88 17.59
N LYS A 444 -27.11 -10.55 18.50
CA LYS A 444 -25.83 -9.95 18.14
C LYS A 444 -24.86 -10.96 17.52
N SER A 445 -24.89 -12.22 17.96
CA SER A 445 -24.13 -13.29 17.33
C SER A 445 -24.67 -13.61 15.94
N LEU A 446 -26.00 -13.65 15.76
CA LEU A 446 -26.63 -13.84 14.44
C LEU A 446 -26.30 -12.70 13.47
N GLU A 447 -26.22 -11.46 13.94
CA GLU A 447 -25.85 -10.30 13.11
C GLU A 447 -24.38 -10.37 12.65
N ILE A 448 -23.48 -10.77 13.54
CA ILE A 448 -22.05 -10.96 13.25
C ILE A 448 -21.83 -12.15 12.29
N GLU A 449 -22.58 -13.22 12.47
CA GLU A 449 -22.52 -14.40 11.59
C GLU A 449 -23.10 -14.09 10.20
N GLN A 450 -24.21 -13.37 10.13
CA GLN A 450 -24.81 -12.95 8.85
C GLN A 450 -23.87 -12.01 8.08
N GLU A 451 -23.21 -11.07 8.77
CA GLU A 451 -22.22 -10.17 8.18
C GLU A 451 -20.98 -10.93 7.66
N SER A 452 -20.57 -11.98 8.37
CA SER A 452 -19.46 -12.86 7.97
C SER A 452 -19.84 -13.69 6.74
N ILE A 453 -21.06 -14.23 6.69
CA ILE A 453 -21.60 -14.94 5.53
C ILE A 453 -21.71 -14.01 4.32
N ASP A 454 -22.19 -12.78 4.48
CA ASP A 454 -22.32 -11.82 3.40
C ASP A 454 -20.97 -11.27 2.91
N ARG A 455 -19.95 -11.25 3.79
CA ARG A 455 -18.56 -11.00 3.42
C ARG A 455 -17.99 -12.14 2.58
N LEU A 456 -18.21 -13.39 2.98
CA LEU A 456 -17.77 -14.58 2.25
C LEU A 456 -18.46 -14.71 0.88
N LYS A 457 -19.77 -14.42 0.80
CA LYS A 457 -20.53 -14.34 -0.46
C LYS A 457 -19.96 -13.27 -1.39
N ARG A 458 -19.55 -12.11 -0.86
CA ARG A 458 -18.88 -11.04 -1.64
C ARG A 458 -17.52 -11.49 -2.17
N VAL A 459 -16.72 -12.19 -1.36
CA VAL A 459 -15.41 -12.70 -1.79
C VAL A 459 -15.55 -13.76 -2.88
N ALA A 460 -16.45 -14.72 -2.70
CA ALA A 460 -16.73 -15.78 -3.67
C ALA A 460 -17.27 -15.23 -5.00
N LYS A 461 -18.20 -14.27 -4.96
CA LYS A 461 -18.79 -13.62 -6.14
C LYS A 461 -17.81 -12.72 -6.91
N THR A 462 -16.79 -12.17 -6.23
CA THR A 462 -15.87 -11.17 -6.83
C THR A 462 -14.57 -11.76 -7.34
N THR A 463 -14.06 -12.82 -6.72
CA THR A 463 -12.70 -13.32 -7.01
C THR A 463 -12.69 -14.61 -7.79
N GLY A 464 -13.74 -15.42 -7.66
CA GLY A 464 -13.71 -16.82 -8.06
C GLY A 464 -12.53 -17.60 -7.46
N ASN A 465 -11.81 -17.09 -6.46
CA ASN A 465 -10.50 -17.60 -6.07
C ASN A 465 -10.57 -18.34 -4.73
N ILE A 466 -10.36 -19.64 -4.76
CA ILE A 466 -10.65 -20.59 -3.67
C ILE A 466 -9.58 -20.56 -2.59
N THR A 467 -8.36 -20.19 -2.97
CA THR A 467 -7.20 -20.12 -2.07
C THR A 467 -7.43 -19.14 -0.92
N LEU A 468 -8.16 -18.05 -1.16
CA LEU A 468 -8.51 -17.06 -0.13
C LEU A 468 -9.58 -17.56 0.86
N LEU A 469 -10.37 -18.57 0.51
CA LEU A 469 -11.38 -19.17 1.40
C LEU A 469 -10.75 -20.20 2.36
N ALA A 470 -9.75 -20.94 1.92
CA ALA A 470 -9.15 -22.03 2.72
C ALA A 470 -8.23 -21.54 3.84
N ASP A 471 -7.62 -20.36 3.68
CA ASP A 471 -6.67 -19.82 4.67
C ASP A 471 -7.38 -19.24 5.90
N ASP A 472 -8.62 -18.77 5.75
CA ASP A 472 -9.45 -18.21 6.83
C ASP A 472 -10.31 -19.27 7.57
N LEU A 473 -10.46 -20.48 7.01
CA LEU A 473 -11.22 -21.56 7.64
C LEU A 473 -10.30 -22.48 8.48
N ALA A 474 -10.75 -22.90 9.66
CA ALA A 474 -10.05 -23.81 10.56
C ALA A 474 -10.14 -25.29 10.09
N ILE A 475 -9.79 -25.55 8.83
CA ILE A 475 -9.84 -26.89 8.21
C ILE A 475 -8.48 -27.59 8.30
N ASP A 476 -8.50 -28.93 8.25
CA ASP A 476 -7.32 -29.78 8.21
C ASP A 476 -6.33 -29.36 7.10
N SER A 477 -5.04 -29.40 7.42
CA SER A 477 -3.95 -28.99 6.52
C SER A 477 -3.87 -29.79 5.21
N ASP A 478 -4.29 -31.05 5.20
CA ASP A 478 -4.31 -31.90 4.01
C ASP A 478 -5.37 -31.42 3.02
N ILE A 479 -6.55 -31.05 3.53
CA ILE A 479 -7.64 -30.48 2.73
C ILE A 479 -7.24 -29.13 2.13
N LYS A 480 -6.53 -28.29 2.89
CA LYS A 480 -5.98 -27.02 2.36
C LYS A 480 -5.00 -27.25 1.22
N SER A 481 -4.15 -28.27 1.33
CA SER A 481 -3.20 -28.64 0.27
C SER A 481 -3.92 -29.11 -1.00
N LYS A 482 -4.94 -29.97 -0.85
CA LYS A 482 -5.76 -30.47 -1.97
C LYS A 482 -6.54 -29.36 -2.67
N LEU A 483 -7.12 -28.41 -1.93
CA LEU A 483 -7.81 -27.24 -2.51
C LEU A 483 -6.87 -26.33 -3.30
N ARG A 484 -5.62 -26.14 -2.82
CA ARG A 484 -4.58 -25.41 -3.55
C ARG A 484 -4.19 -26.11 -4.84
N ALA A 485 -4.06 -27.45 -4.83
CA ALA A 485 -3.78 -28.22 -6.03
C ALA A 485 -4.90 -28.08 -7.09
N VAL A 486 -6.17 -28.10 -6.67
CA VAL A 486 -7.32 -27.89 -7.57
C VAL A 486 -7.32 -26.50 -8.21
N ASP A 487 -6.93 -25.46 -7.46
CA ASP A 487 -6.84 -24.09 -7.97
C ASP A 487 -5.70 -23.90 -9.00
N VAL A 488 -4.58 -24.61 -8.80
CA VAL A 488 -3.48 -24.69 -9.77
C VAL A 488 -3.96 -25.34 -11.07
N HIS A 489 -4.67 -26.47 -10.99
CA HIS A 489 -5.21 -27.15 -12.17
C HIS A 489 -6.26 -26.31 -12.91
N ARG A 490 -7.11 -25.58 -12.17
CA ARG A 490 -8.09 -24.64 -12.74
C ARG A 490 -7.44 -23.49 -13.50
N THR A 491 -6.41 -22.89 -12.91
CA THR A 491 -5.66 -21.79 -13.51
C THR A 491 -4.95 -22.26 -14.79
N ALA A 492 -4.37 -23.47 -14.76
CA ALA A 492 -3.77 -24.08 -15.93
C ALA A 492 -4.80 -24.37 -17.04
N ALA A 493 -5.99 -24.88 -16.69
CA ALA A 493 -7.05 -25.17 -17.66
C ALA A 493 -7.64 -23.90 -18.29
N THR A 494 -7.79 -22.82 -17.52
CA THR A 494 -8.30 -21.53 -18.01
C THR A 494 -7.29 -20.88 -18.94
N LYS A 495 -6.00 -20.91 -18.58
CA LYS A 495 -4.92 -20.42 -19.42
C LYS A 495 -4.77 -21.23 -20.73
N ALA A 496 -4.89 -22.55 -20.67
CA ALA A 496 -4.86 -23.40 -21.87
C ALA A 496 -6.03 -23.12 -22.83
N LYS A 497 -7.22 -22.81 -22.29
CA LYS A 497 -8.40 -22.43 -23.07
C LYS A 497 -8.23 -21.08 -23.76
N ASP A 498 -7.62 -20.10 -23.08
CA ASP A 498 -7.37 -18.76 -23.62
C ASP A 498 -6.25 -18.76 -24.68
N ASP A 499 -5.21 -19.57 -24.50
CA ASP A 499 -4.04 -19.60 -25.38
C ASP A 499 -4.24 -20.44 -26.67
N SER A 500 -5.13 -21.44 -26.66
CA SER A 500 -5.27 -22.38 -27.79
C SER A 500 -6.61 -22.34 -28.52
N GLY A 501 -7.64 -21.69 -27.97
CA GLY A 501 -8.99 -21.66 -28.53
C GLY A 501 -9.66 -23.04 -28.64
N VAL A 502 -9.01 -24.11 -28.17
CA VAL A 502 -9.50 -25.50 -28.18
C VAL A 502 -9.49 -26.00 -26.75
N ASN A 503 -10.58 -26.65 -26.35
CA ASN A 503 -10.73 -27.22 -25.02
C ASN A 503 -9.76 -28.40 -24.88
N THR A 504 -8.61 -28.23 -24.21
CA THR A 504 -7.68 -29.34 -23.93
C THR A 504 -8.34 -30.28 -22.93
N SER A 505 -8.91 -31.39 -23.43
CA SER A 505 -9.75 -32.31 -22.66
C SER A 505 -9.08 -32.88 -21.41
N ASN A 506 -7.76 -33.11 -21.44
CA ASN A 506 -7.04 -33.76 -20.33
C ASN A 506 -6.95 -32.89 -19.06
N SER A 507 -6.61 -31.59 -19.18
CA SER A 507 -6.45 -30.74 -18.00
C SER A 507 -7.78 -30.43 -17.32
N PHE A 508 -8.87 -30.39 -18.09
CA PHE A 508 -10.20 -30.17 -17.56
C PHE A 508 -10.77 -31.43 -16.90
N GLU A 509 -10.51 -32.63 -17.45
CA GLU A 509 -10.91 -33.88 -16.79
C GLU A 509 -10.12 -34.16 -15.51
N MET A 510 -8.81 -33.92 -15.49
CA MET A 510 -8.03 -34.03 -14.24
C MET A 510 -8.53 -33.07 -13.15
N PHE A 511 -8.95 -31.86 -13.53
CA PHE A 511 -9.56 -30.90 -12.61
C PHE A 511 -10.91 -31.41 -12.08
N LYS A 512 -11.76 -31.99 -12.94
CA LYS A 512 -13.05 -32.58 -12.55
C LYS A 512 -12.89 -33.76 -11.60
N GLU A 513 -11.98 -34.70 -11.89
CA GLU A 513 -11.73 -35.87 -11.04
C GLU A 513 -11.23 -35.44 -9.66
N SER A 514 -10.26 -34.52 -9.61
CA SER A 514 -9.72 -33.98 -8.35
C SER A 514 -10.79 -33.25 -7.52
N ALA A 515 -11.66 -32.46 -8.16
CA ALA A 515 -12.75 -31.77 -7.48
C ALA A 515 -13.83 -32.74 -6.92
N MET A 516 -14.12 -33.82 -7.66
CA MET A 516 -15.05 -34.87 -7.23
C MET A 516 -14.52 -35.70 -6.06
N GLU A 517 -13.22 -36.00 -6.05
CA GLU A 517 -12.57 -36.74 -4.97
C GLU A 517 -12.58 -35.94 -3.66
N ILE A 518 -12.21 -34.66 -3.72
CA ILE A 518 -12.29 -33.74 -2.57
C ILE A 518 -13.73 -33.60 -2.07
N TRP A 519 -14.71 -33.51 -2.98
CA TRP A 519 -16.11 -33.42 -2.58
C TRP A 519 -16.58 -34.68 -1.83
N LYS A 520 -16.21 -35.88 -2.28
CA LYS A 520 -16.53 -37.14 -1.58
C LYS A 520 -15.88 -37.22 -0.21
N GLU A 521 -14.60 -36.87 -0.10
CA GLU A 521 -13.85 -36.86 1.16
C GLU A 521 -14.44 -35.86 2.17
N MET A 522 -14.87 -34.68 1.69
CA MET A 522 -15.55 -33.69 2.52
C MET A 522 -16.94 -34.13 2.98
N GLN A 523 -17.72 -34.87 2.16
CA GLN A 523 -18.98 -35.46 2.61
C GLN A 523 -18.76 -36.53 3.69
N GLN A 524 -17.69 -37.31 3.58
CA GLN A 524 -17.36 -38.34 4.56
C GLN A 524 -16.94 -37.71 5.90
N ASN A 525 -16.09 -36.68 5.87
CA ASN A 525 -15.72 -35.91 7.06
C ASN A 525 -16.92 -35.17 7.68
N ARG A 526 -17.90 -34.73 6.88
CA ARG A 526 -19.16 -34.14 7.39
C ARG A 526 -19.95 -35.13 8.25
N THR A 527 -20.05 -36.39 7.82
CA THR A 527 -20.71 -37.45 8.61
C THR A 527 -19.99 -37.73 9.92
N GLU A 528 -18.66 -37.65 9.94
CA GLU A 528 -17.85 -37.86 11.15
C GLU A 528 -17.92 -36.67 12.12
N ILE A 529 -17.87 -35.43 11.61
CA ILE A 529 -17.98 -34.21 12.42
C ILE A 529 -19.38 -34.08 13.03
N ASN A 530 -20.44 -34.35 12.26
CA ASN A 530 -21.82 -34.34 12.78
C ASN A 530 -22.08 -35.43 13.82
N ALA A 531 -21.33 -36.54 13.80
CA ALA A 531 -21.40 -37.56 14.84
C ALA A 531 -20.67 -37.15 16.14
N SER A 532 -19.73 -36.20 16.06
CA SER A 532 -18.92 -35.73 17.20
C SER A 532 -19.52 -34.56 17.99
N GLY A 533 -20.56 -33.90 17.47
CA GLY A 533 -21.35 -32.89 18.19
C GLY A 533 -20.73 -31.49 18.31
N ASP A 534 -19.42 -31.34 18.14
CA ASP A 534 -18.72 -30.05 18.13
C ASP A 534 -18.45 -29.59 16.69
N ASN A 535 -18.88 -28.36 16.35
CA ASN A 535 -18.64 -27.66 15.07
C ASN A 535 -19.47 -28.06 13.83
N ALA A 536 -20.74 -28.44 14.00
CA ALA A 536 -21.65 -28.74 12.88
C ALA A 536 -21.86 -27.55 11.89
N VAL A 537 -21.72 -26.30 12.35
CA VAL A 537 -21.92 -25.08 11.54
C VAL A 537 -20.75 -24.83 10.57
N ASP A 538 -19.51 -25.09 11.00
CA ASP A 538 -18.33 -24.97 10.13
C ASP A 538 -18.33 -26.05 9.03
N ALA A 539 -18.80 -27.26 9.37
CA ALA A 539 -18.93 -28.35 8.40
C ALA A 539 -19.94 -28.03 7.28
N GLU A 540 -21.05 -27.33 7.57
CA GLU A 540 -22.03 -26.91 6.56
C GLU A 540 -21.47 -25.82 5.63
N ALA A 541 -20.74 -24.85 6.15
CA ALA A 541 -20.12 -23.79 5.35
C ALA A 541 -19.05 -24.35 4.39
N ILE A 542 -18.24 -25.31 4.86
CA ILE A 542 -17.21 -25.98 4.07
C ILE A 542 -17.84 -26.82 2.94
N VAL A 543 -18.90 -27.58 3.25
CA VAL A 543 -19.63 -28.38 2.26
C VAL A 543 -20.32 -27.50 1.21
N ALA A 544 -20.87 -26.36 1.61
CA ALA A 544 -21.46 -25.39 0.69
C ALA A 544 -20.43 -24.75 -0.25
N ALA A 545 -19.22 -24.46 0.25
CA ALA A 545 -18.11 -23.97 -0.57
C ALA A 545 -17.64 -25.02 -1.59
N ALA A 546 -17.51 -26.29 -1.17
CA ALA A 546 -17.15 -27.40 -2.04
C ALA A 546 -18.23 -27.70 -3.10
N ALA A 547 -19.51 -27.62 -2.74
CA ALA A 547 -20.61 -27.77 -3.69
C ALA A 547 -20.66 -26.61 -4.71
N SER A 548 -20.35 -25.38 -4.29
CA SER A 548 -20.23 -24.22 -5.18
C SER A 548 -19.08 -24.38 -6.17
N LEU A 549 -17.99 -25.03 -5.74
CA LEU A 549 -16.87 -25.38 -6.59
C LEU A 549 -17.22 -26.39 -7.67
N VAL A 550 -17.92 -27.46 -7.29
CA VAL A 550 -18.42 -28.46 -8.26
C VAL A 550 -19.40 -27.79 -9.24
N LYS A 551 -20.31 -26.93 -8.76
CA LYS A 551 -21.24 -26.18 -9.64
C LYS A 551 -20.53 -25.28 -10.65
N LEU A 552 -19.45 -24.60 -10.24
CA LEU A 552 -18.62 -23.79 -11.14
C LEU A 552 -17.91 -24.63 -12.21
N SER A 553 -17.60 -25.90 -11.91
CA SER A 553 -16.92 -26.82 -12.82
C SER A 553 -17.84 -27.51 -13.83
N PHE A 554 -19.13 -27.71 -13.49
CA PHE A 554 -20.07 -28.52 -14.27
C PHE A 554 -21.29 -27.76 -14.82
N GLY A 555 -21.56 -26.53 -14.40
CA GLY A 555 -22.87 -25.88 -14.62
C GLY A 555 -23.93 -26.46 -13.66
N GLU A 556 -25.12 -25.84 -13.54
CA GLU A 556 -26.13 -26.28 -12.57
C GLU A 556 -26.43 -27.78 -12.70
N PRO A 557 -26.31 -28.58 -11.62
CA PRO A 557 -26.78 -29.95 -11.63
C PRO A 557 -28.31 -29.91 -11.58
N GLY A 558 -28.92 -30.06 -12.76
CA GLY A 558 -30.34 -30.38 -12.88
C GLY A 558 -30.62 -31.70 -12.16
N ALA A 559 -31.64 -31.69 -11.32
CA ALA A 559 -32.12 -32.83 -10.58
C ALA A 559 -32.53 -33.97 -11.53
N GLU A 560 -31.81 -35.09 -11.44
CA GLU A 560 -32.34 -36.46 -11.49
C GLU A 560 -31.18 -37.45 -11.24
N MET A 561 -30.81 -37.62 -9.97
CA MET A 561 -30.17 -38.84 -9.50
C MET A 561 -30.79 -39.18 -8.15
N SER A 562 -31.93 -39.87 -8.21
CA SER A 562 -32.50 -40.57 -7.07
C SER A 562 -31.67 -41.81 -6.79
N PHE A 563 -31.07 -41.90 -5.61
CA PHE A 563 -30.80 -43.18 -4.96
C PHE A 563 -31.06 -43.01 -3.46
N GLY A 564 -32.31 -43.29 -3.09
CA GLY A 564 -32.65 -43.70 -1.74
C GLY A 564 -32.38 -45.20 -1.60
N GLY A 565 -31.97 -45.61 -0.40
CA GLY A 565 -31.77 -47.01 -0.08
C GLY A 565 -30.95 -47.21 1.19
N THR A 566 -31.52 -46.81 2.32
CA THR A 566 -31.17 -47.40 3.62
C THR A 566 -31.35 -48.92 3.53
N GLU A 567 -30.33 -49.71 3.86
CA GLU A 567 -30.58 -51.07 4.29
C GLU A 567 -29.61 -51.54 5.39
N THR A 568 -30.26 -51.81 6.51
CA THR A 568 -29.81 -52.50 7.69
C THR A 568 -29.29 -53.91 7.39
N THR A 569 -28.31 -54.31 8.18
CA THR A 569 -27.85 -55.68 8.41
C THR A 569 -28.98 -56.72 8.45
N ASN A 570 -28.92 -57.75 7.59
CA ASN A 570 -28.90 -59.18 7.93
C ASN A 570 -29.29 -60.06 6.73
N GLY A 571 -28.59 -61.19 6.58
CA GLY A 571 -29.19 -62.40 5.99
C GLY A 571 -28.53 -62.96 4.72
N LYS A 572 -27.56 -63.85 4.94
CA LYS A 572 -27.39 -65.19 4.32
C LYS A 572 -28.02 -65.50 2.95
N GLN A 573 -27.18 -66.22 2.17
CA GLN A 573 -27.44 -67.32 1.21
C GLN A 573 -27.38 -67.04 -0.30
N GLN A 574 -26.29 -67.54 -0.92
CA GLN A 574 -26.21 -68.19 -2.25
C GLN A 574 -27.37 -69.19 -2.48
N PRO A 575 -27.81 -69.48 -3.73
CA PRO A 575 -27.02 -70.11 -4.83
C PRO A 575 -27.22 -69.44 -6.22
N ALA A 576 -26.26 -69.46 -7.15
CA ALA A 576 -25.87 -70.51 -8.13
C ALA A 576 -26.83 -70.69 -9.33
N LEU A 577 -26.19 -70.92 -10.50
CA LEU A 577 -26.71 -71.40 -11.80
C LEU A 577 -27.41 -70.35 -12.66
N ASP A 578 -27.35 -70.36 -13.98
CA ASP A 578 -26.44 -70.84 -15.04
C ASP A 578 -27.19 -70.44 -16.32
N GLU A 579 -26.46 -70.10 -17.39
CA GLU A 579 -26.90 -70.27 -18.79
C GLU A 579 -28.13 -69.43 -19.25
N GLU A 580 -28.35 -69.02 -20.49
CA GLU A 580 -27.78 -69.32 -21.79
C GLU A 580 -28.25 -68.23 -22.77
N LYS A 581 -27.44 -67.98 -23.81
CA LYS A 581 -27.82 -67.66 -25.22
C LYS A 581 -28.75 -66.48 -25.55
N SER A 582 -28.13 -65.51 -26.23
CA SER A 582 -28.41 -65.16 -27.65
C SER A 582 -29.88 -65.05 -28.07
N THR A 583 -30.36 -63.81 -28.23
CA THR A 583 -30.63 -63.25 -29.57
C THR A 583 -30.53 -61.74 -29.54
#